data_AF-A0A7C4VCF7-F1
#
_entry.id   AF-A0A7C4VCF7-F1
#
_cell.length_a   1.000
_cell.length_b   1.000
_cell.length_c   1.000
_cell.angle_alpha   90.00
_cell.angle_beta   90.00
_cell.angle_gamma   90.00
#
_symmetry.space_group_name_H-M   'P 1'
#
loop_
_entity.id
_entity.type
_entity.pdbx_description
1 polymer ?
#
loop_
_entity_poly.entity_id
_entity_poly.type
_entity_poly.pdbx_seq_one_letter_code
_entity_poly.pdbx_strand_id
1 'polypeptide(L)'
;MALHWRLAAIAAFAVAVSGCTELTAEHPLFSITDQAESAPIAEGVWIAISEDCPERHMRTRGRFPAACDPFELRRTADGAWRFAFRPDLVHGSSAEARAEAEQRGPTAFILAPAVERTLDARSFAPLYVAELRGLNPEGEDVGYAVLAPVGPMPAAELRLLSLISCDDILRDGPIEGVTPHYTVRTNEQPASEIQQSALADSDTIETVEVLSGCTASSQAAVREAARRAAIENIGELANTRLIRVRP
;
A
#
# COMPACT_ATOMS: atom_id res chain seq x y z
N MET A 1 1.35 3.70 -26.24
CA MET A 1 0.52 4.33 -25.18
C MET A 1 0.29 3.30 -24.07
N ALA A 2 1.39 2.87 -23.46
CA ALA A 2 1.41 1.98 -22.32
C ALA A 2 2.21 2.72 -21.24
N LEU A 3 2.06 2.31 -19.97
CA LEU A 3 2.88 2.76 -18.84
C LEU A 3 2.44 4.07 -18.16
N HIS A 4 1.21 4.16 -17.65
CA HIS A 4 0.83 5.17 -16.63
C HIS A 4 0.13 4.54 -15.39
N TRP A 5 0.16 3.20 -15.25
CA TRP A 5 -0.70 2.47 -14.30
C TRP A 5 -0.01 1.91 -13.05
N ARG A 6 1.30 2.14 -12.83
CA ARG A 6 2.02 1.47 -11.73
C ARG A 6 2.42 2.35 -10.54
N LEU A 7 2.24 3.67 -10.61
CA LEU A 7 2.69 4.57 -9.53
C LEU A 7 1.56 5.31 -8.81
N ALA A 8 0.31 5.05 -9.20
CA ALA A 8 -0.86 5.40 -8.41
C ALA A 8 -0.98 4.54 -7.13
N ALA A 9 -0.11 3.58 -6.83
CA ALA A 9 -0.31 2.62 -5.74
C ALA A 9 -0.35 3.25 -4.32
N ILE A 10 0.29 4.40 -4.07
CA ILE A 10 0.19 5.06 -2.75
C ILE A 10 -0.92 6.14 -2.75
N ALA A 11 -1.21 6.76 -3.89
CA ALA A 11 -2.28 7.75 -4.05
C ALA A 11 -3.68 7.13 -4.28
N ALA A 12 -3.75 5.92 -4.83
CA ALA A 12 -4.98 5.18 -5.15
C ALA A 12 -5.57 4.41 -3.96
N PHE A 13 -4.97 4.54 -2.77
CA PHE A 13 -5.52 4.00 -1.53
C PHE A 13 -6.94 4.54 -1.19
N ALA A 14 -7.42 5.59 -1.86
CA ALA A 14 -8.73 6.19 -1.60
C ALA A 14 -9.72 6.14 -2.78
N VAL A 15 -9.35 5.57 -3.95
CA VAL A 15 -10.23 5.63 -5.14
C VAL A 15 -10.30 4.31 -5.95
N ALA A 16 -9.48 3.29 -5.65
CA ALA A 16 -9.36 2.10 -6.51
C ALA A 16 -9.77 0.75 -5.87
N VAL A 17 -10.82 0.71 -5.05
CA VAL A 17 -11.36 -0.56 -4.49
C VAL A 17 -12.08 -1.43 -5.54
N SER A 18 -12.15 -1.02 -6.81
CA SER A 18 -12.87 -1.78 -7.85
C SER A 18 -12.00 -2.69 -8.73
N GLY A 19 -10.69 -2.81 -8.47
CA GLY A 19 -9.81 -3.62 -9.33
C GLY A 19 -8.54 -4.22 -8.71
N CYS A 20 -8.20 -3.90 -7.45
CA CYS A 20 -7.07 -4.53 -6.75
C CYS A 20 -7.60 -5.46 -5.66
N THR A 21 -7.13 -6.70 -5.65
CA THR A 21 -7.46 -7.73 -4.66
C THR A 21 -6.70 -7.46 -3.36
N GLU A 22 -6.91 -6.33 -2.70
CA GLU A 22 -6.14 -5.95 -1.50
C GLU A 22 -6.70 -6.55 -0.21
N LEU A 23 -5.80 -6.79 0.75
CA LEU A 23 -6.16 -7.15 2.12
C LEU A 23 -6.64 -5.90 2.87
N THR A 24 -7.84 -5.99 3.42
CA THR A 24 -8.47 -4.96 4.26
C THR A 24 -8.90 -5.51 5.63
N ALA A 25 -9.56 -4.70 6.46
CA ALA A 25 -10.21 -5.11 7.70
C ALA A 25 -11.48 -4.28 7.92
N GLU A 26 -12.48 -4.83 8.63
CA GLU A 26 -13.72 -4.10 8.95
C GLU A 26 -13.46 -2.87 9.85
N HIS A 27 -12.45 -2.98 10.71
CA HIS A 27 -12.01 -1.95 11.62
C HIS A 27 -10.47 -1.98 11.72
N PRO A 28 -9.83 -0.88 12.15
CA PRO A 28 -8.41 -0.87 12.48
C PRO A 28 -8.05 -2.02 13.44
N LEU A 29 -7.07 -2.83 13.06
CA LEU A 29 -6.59 -3.96 13.86
C LEU A 29 -5.37 -3.58 14.68
N PHE A 30 -4.61 -2.58 14.22
CA PHE A 30 -3.46 -2.05 14.93
C PHE A 30 -3.77 -0.70 15.58
N SER A 31 -3.01 -0.42 16.63
CA SER A 31 -3.13 0.78 17.44
C SER A 31 -1.75 1.34 17.78
N ILE A 32 -1.74 2.50 18.44
CA ILE A 32 -0.50 3.17 18.83
C ILE A 32 0.35 2.29 19.75
N THR A 33 -0.27 1.42 20.57
CA THR A 33 0.44 0.52 21.49
C THR A 33 1.13 -0.65 20.79
N ASP A 34 0.76 -0.94 19.55
CA ASP A 34 1.40 -1.98 18.74
C ASP A 34 2.68 -1.49 18.06
N GLN A 35 2.96 -0.19 18.14
CA GLN A 35 4.15 0.41 17.55
C GLN A 35 5.36 0.20 18.44
N ALA A 36 6.54 0.09 17.82
CA ALA A 36 7.79 0.09 18.55
C ALA A 36 7.98 1.39 19.34
N GLU A 37 8.48 1.29 20.58
CA GLU A 37 8.75 2.45 21.44
C GLU A 37 9.72 3.42 20.75
N SER A 38 10.80 2.87 20.20
CA SER A 38 11.74 3.58 19.33
C SER A 38 11.20 3.66 17.91
N ALA A 39 11.13 4.89 17.38
CA ALA A 39 10.70 5.17 16.00
C ALA A 39 11.63 4.48 14.98
N PRO A 40 11.13 3.57 14.13
CA PRO A 40 11.97 2.89 13.12
C PRO A 40 12.30 3.78 11.92
N ILE A 41 11.60 4.90 11.76
CA ILE A 41 11.69 5.78 10.60
C ILE A 41 11.84 7.23 11.05
N ALA A 42 12.50 8.04 10.23
CA ALA A 42 12.72 9.45 10.51
C ALA A 42 11.55 10.32 10.03
N GLU A 43 11.21 11.35 10.82
CA GLU A 43 10.22 12.36 10.42
C GLU A 43 10.73 13.28 9.29
N GLY A 44 9.84 13.74 8.44
CA GLY A 44 10.11 14.76 7.42
C GLY A 44 9.46 14.46 6.08
N VAL A 45 9.99 15.08 5.03
CA VAL A 45 9.53 14.89 3.64
C VAL A 45 10.25 13.69 3.03
N TRP A 46 9.51 12.88 2.29
CA TRP A 46 9.95 11.69 1.60
C TRP A 46 9.50 11.73 0.14
N ILE A 47 10.24 11.07 -0.73
CA ILE A 47 9.88 10.85 -2.14
C ILE A 47 10.01 9.36 -2.47
N ALA A 48 9.23 8.89 -3.44
CA ALA A 48 9.44 7.58 -4.03
C ALA A 48 10.49 7.69 -5.15
N ILE A 49 11.52 6.87 -5.10
CA ILE A 49 12.51 6.75 -6.18
C ILE A 49 12.00 5.76 -7.20
N SER A 50 11.92 6.21 -8.45
CA SER A 50 11.46 5.45 -9.60
C SER A 50 12.20 5.91 -10.86
N GLU A 51 11.87 5.33 -12.02
CA GLU A 51 12.37 5.82 -13.31
C GLU A 51 11.94 7.29 -13.56
N ASP A 52 10.73 7.65 -13.14
CA ASP A 52 10.15 8.99 -13.30
C ASP A 52 10.59 9.97 -12.19
N CYS A 53 11.03 9.46 -11.03
CA CYS A 53 11.67 10.23 -9.97
C CYS A 53 13.04 9.65 -9.57
N PRO A 54 14.09 9.91 -10.35
CA PRO A 54 15.42 9.34 -10.07
C PRO A 54 16.12 10.00 -8.87
N GLU A 55 17.08 9.28 -8.28
CA GLU A 55 17.82 9.67 -7.06
C GLU A 55 18.43 11.07 -7.07
N ARG A 56 18.77 11.62 -8.24
CA ARG A 56 19.27 13.01 -8.36
C ARG A 56 18.32 14.02 -7.68
N HIS A 57 17.03 13.69 -7.63
CA HIS A 57 16.03 14.55 -7.00
C HIS A 57 16.07 14.55 -5.47
N MET A 58 16.77 13.61 -4.83
CA MET A 58 16.96 13.59 -3.37
C MET A 58 17.69 14.83 -2.82
N ARG A 59 18.48 15.49 -3.67
CA ARG A 59 19.25 16.69 -3.34
C ARG A 59 18.62 17.97 -3.89
N THR A 60 17.44 17.87 -4.50
CA THR A 60 16.72 19.05 -5.00
C THR A 60 16.41 19.95 -3.83
N ARG A 61 16.73 21.24 -3.98
CA ARG A 61 16.30 22.27 -3.04
C ARG A 61 15.03 22.90 -3.58
N GLY A 62 13.97 22.94 -2.77
CA GLY A 62 12.68 23.49 -3.18
C GLY A 62 11.69 22.44 -3.70
N ARG A 63 11.20 22.62 -4.93
CA ARG A 63 10.09 21.82 -5.46
C ARG A 63 10.55 20.62 -6.28
N PHE A 64 9.74 19.58 -6.30
CA PHE A 64 9.97 18.31 -7.00
C PHE A 64 9.15 18.24 -8.29
N PRO A 65 9.59 17.44 -9.29
CA PRO A 65 8.72 17.00 -10.37
C PRO A 65 7.46 16.31 -9.82
N ALA A 66 6.35 16.37 -10.55
CA ALA A 66 5.10 15.72 -10.14
C ALA A 66 5.28 14.23 -9.88
N ALA A 67 6.02 13.53 -10.73
CA ALA A 67 6.28 12.09 -10.59
C ALA A 67 7.08 11.67 -9.35
N CYS A 68 7.60 12.62 -8.57
CA CYS A 68 8.26 12.33 -7.29
C CYS A 68 7.29 12.17 -6.11
N ASP A 69 6.04 12.59 -6.27
CA ASP A 69 4.95 12.46 -5.30
C ASP A 69 5.41 12.68 -3.85
N PRO A 70 5.94 13.88 -3.52
CA PRO A 70 6.47 14.12 -2.19
C PRO A 70 5.36 14.00 -1.13
N PHE A 71 5.69 13.35 -0.03
CA PHE A 71 4.81 13.20 1.12
C PHE A 71 5.58 13.44 2.41
N GLU A 72 4.86 13.78 3.47
CA GLU A 72 5.42 14.05 4.78
C GLU A 72 4.98 12.97 5.78
N LEU A 73 5.96 12.45 6.52
CA LEU A 73 5.76 11.55 7.64
C LEU A 73 6.09 12.29 8.94
N ARG A 74 5.12 12.36 9.86
CA ARG A 74 5.28 13.01 11.16
C ARG A 74 4.67 12.19 12.27
N ARG A 75 5.29 12.18 13.44
CA ARG A 75 4.67 11.65 14.65
C ARG A 75 3.84 12.74 15.31
N THR A 76 2.59 12.42 15.63
CA THR A 76 1.70 13.31 16.38
C THR A 76 1.93 13.16 17.88
N ALA A 77 1.41 14.11 18.68
CA ALA A 77 1.59 14.13 20.14
C ALA A 77 0.98 12.91 20.85
N ASP A 78 -0.01 12.26 20.21
CA ASP A 78 -0.59 10.99 20.63
C ASP A 78 0.33 9.78 20.39
N GLY A 79 1.46 9.96 19.69
CA GLY A 79 2.41 8.91 19.35
C GLY A 79 2.13 8.18 18.04
N ALA A 80 1.03 8.48 17.34
CA ALA A 80 0.69 7.93 16.03
C ALA A 80 1.56 8.55 14.93
N TRP A 81 1.78 7.84 13.82
CA TRP A 81 2.31 8.45 12.61
C TRP A 81 1.17 8.97 11.73
N ARG A 82 1.46 10.09 11.07
CA ARG A 82 0.62 10.69 10.05
C ARG A 82 1.41 10.77 8.75
N PHE A 83 0.75 10.40 7.69
CA PHE A 83 1.21 10.50 6.32
C PHE A 83 0.37 11.58 5.63
N ALA A 84 1.00 12.53 4.94
CA ALA A 84 0.29 13.55 4.17
C ALA A 84 1.00 13.84 2.84
N PHE A 85 0.27 13.83 1.73
CA PHE A 85 0.82 14.28 0.46
C PHE A 85 1.17 15.77 0.52
N ARG A 86 2.23 16.16 -0.18
CA ARG A 86 2.75 17.53 -0.21
C ARG A 86 2.73 18.11 -1.63
N PRO A 87 1.54 18.30 -2.23
CA PRO A 87 1.44 18.89 -3.58
C PRO A 87 2.00 20.32 -3.62
N ASP A 88 2.06 21.03 -2.50
CA ASP A 88 2.72 22.34 -2.39
C ASP A 88 4.23 22.28 -2.70
N LEU A 89 4.85 21.11 -2.52
CA LEU A 89 6.24 20.84 -2.88
C LEU A 89 6.40 20.39 -4.34
N VAL A 90 5.34 20.30 -5.14
CA VAL A 90 5.39 19.90 -6.54
C VAL A 90 5.45 21.11 -7.48
N HIS A 91 6.29 21.02 -8.51
CA HIS A 91 6.33 21.99 -9.60
C HIS A 91 5.01 22.05 -10.35
N GLY A 92 4.45 23.26 -10.49
CA GLY A 92 3.22 23.46 -11.25
C GLY A 92 1.96 22.92 -10.59
N SER A 93 1.99 22.54 -9.30
CA SER A 93 0.79 22.07 -8.60
C SER A 93 -0.35 23.07 -8.71
N SER A 94 -1.50 22.59 -9.17
CA SER A 94 -2.72 23.39 -9.27
C SER A 94 -3.25 23.76 -7.87
N ALA A 95 -4.17 24.73 -7.82
CA ALA A 95 -4.93 25.01 -6.60
C ALA A 95 -5.86 23.84 -6.24
N GLU A 96 -6.42 23.18 -7.25
CA GLU A 96 -7.28 22.01 -7.11
C GLU A 96 -6.56 20.83 -6.45
N ALA A 97 -5.36 20.46 -6.91
CA ALA A 97 -4.58 19.37 -6.31
C ALA A 97 -4.21 19.65 -4.84
N ARG A 98 -4.01 20.93 -4.49
CA ARG A 98 -3.77 21.34 -3.09
C ARG A 98 -5.04 21.25 -2.25
N ALA A 99 -6.17 21.69 -2.78
CA ALA A 99 -7.46 21.58 -2.12
C ALA A 99 -7.88 20.11 -1.93
N GLU A 100 -7.61 19.24 -2.91
CA GLU A 100 -7.87 17.80 -2.82
C GLU A 100 -7.02 17.15 -1.72
N ALA A 101 -5.72 17.45 -1.66
CA ALA A 101 -4.87 16.93 -0.58
C ALA A 101 -5.29 17.45 0.81
N GLU A 102 -5.74 18.70 0.89
CA GLU A 102 -6.28 19.27 2.13
C GLU A 102 -7.60 18.61 2.54
N GLN A 103 -8.49 18.33 1.58
CA GLN A 103 -9.76 17.62 1.80
C GLN A 103 -9.52 16.17 2.22
N ARG A 104 -8.59 15.46 1.58
CA ARG A 104 -8.21 14.09 1.95
C ARG A 104 -7.61 14.03 3.37
N GLY A 105 -6.92 15.10 3.75
CA GLY A 105 -6.26 15.21 5.06
C GLY A 105 -5.13 14.20 5.23
N PRO A 106 -4.48 14.20 6.42
CA PRO A 106 -3.48 13.20 6.73
C PRO A 106 -4.12 11.82 6.88
N THR A 107 -3.43 10.78 6.41
CA THR A 107 -3.75 9.37 6.64
C THR A 107 -3.09 8.95 7.95
N ALA A 108 -3.81 8.21 8.81
CA ALA A 108 -3.14 7.58 9.95
C ALA A 108 -2.33 6.39 9.45
N PHE A 109 -1.14 6.25 10.01
CA PHE A 109 -0.15 5.27 9.61
C PHE A 109 0.33 4.59 10.88
N ILE A 110 0.02 3.31 11.07
CA ILE A 110 0.46 2.56 12.25
C ILE A 110 1.52 1.57 11.82
N LEU A 111 2.74 1.72 12.37
CA LEU A 111 3.86 0.82 12.10
C LEU A 111 4.04 -0.20 13.22
N ALA A 112 3.65 -1.44 12.98
CA ALA A 112 3.85 -2.54 13.90
C ALA A 112 4.92 -3.51 13.38
N PRO A 113 5.73 -4.14 14.26
CA PRO A 113 6.60 -5.23 13.85
C PRO A 113 5.81 -6.34 13.15
N ALA A 114 6.31 -6.82 12.00
CA ALA A 114 5.65 -7.89 11.25
C ALA A 114 5.73 -9.26 11.93
N VAL A 115 6.58 -9.41 12.95
CA VAL A 115 6.68 -10.61 13.78
C VAL A 115 6.45 -10.22 15.22
N GLU A 116 5.58 -10.95 15.91
CA GLU A 116 5.39 -10.81 17.35
C GLU A 116 6.67 -11.23 18.08
N ARG A 117 7.42 -10.23 18.55
CA ARG A 117 8.58 -10.41 19.39
C ARG A 117 8.60 -9.29 20.41
N THR A 118 8.99 -9.62 21.63
CA THR A 118 9.41 -8.60 22.60
C THR A 118 10.70 -7.99 22.08
N LEU A 119 10.59 -6.81 21.48
CA LEU A 119 11.74 -6.00 21.13
C LEU A 119 12.15 -5.25 22.40
N ASP A 120 13.41 -5.39 22.80
CA ASP A 120 14.00 -4.47 23.77
C ASP A 120 13.87 -3.04 23.24
N ALA A 121 13.76 -2.04 24.12
CA ALA A 121 13.52 -0.64 23.76
C ALA A 121 14.50 -0.04 22.71
N ARG A 122 15.66 -0.68 22.50
CA ARG A 122 16.70 -0.28 21.54
C ARG A 122 16.80 -1.17 20.31
N SER A 123 15.94 -2.17 20.19
CA SER A 123 15.92 -3.11 19.07
C SER A 123 14.85 -2.72 18.05
N PHE A 124 15.16 -2.97 16.79
CA PHE A 124 14.29 -2.67 15.66
C PHE A 124 13.97 -3.97 14.94
N ALA A 125 12.74 -4.11 14.45
CA ALA A 125 12.38 -5.23 13.59
C ALA A 125 13.03 -5.05 12.21
N PRO A 126 13.37 -6.14 11.51
CA PRO A 126 13.80 -6.05 10.11
C PRO A 126 12.63 -5.73 9.16
N LEU A 127 11.40 -5.99 9.59
CA LEU A 127 10.19 -5.88 8.79
C LEU A 127 9.03 -5.35 9.64
N TYR A 128 8.25 -4.44 9.05
CA TYR A 128 7.09 -3.82 9.66
C TYR A 128 5.87 -4.00 8.76
N VAL A 129 4.71 -4.15 9.40
CA VAL A 129 3.41 -3.95 8.77
C VAL A 129 3.02 -2.49 9.00
N ALA A 130 2.63 -1.83 7.92
CA ALA A 130 1.96 -0.54 7.97
C ALA A 130 0.47 -0.73 7.78
N GLU A 131 -0.34 -0.35 8.77
CA GLU A 131 -1.78 -0.13 8.59
C GLU A 131 -1.99 1.33 8.17
N LEU A 132 -2.62 1.52 7.00
CA LEU A 132 -2.98 2.83 6.47
C LEU A 132 -4.49 3.00 6.59
N ARG A 133 -4.92 4.13 7.16
CA ARG A 133 -6.34 4.47 7.31
C ARG A 133 -6.61 5.90 6.90
N GLY A 134 -7.54 6.08 5.97
CA GLY A 134 -8.11 7.39 5.67
C GLY A 134 -8.71 7.99 6.94
N LEU A 135 -8.52 9.29 7.17
CA LEU A 135 -9.19 10.01 8.26
C LEU A 135 -10.45 10.75 7.78
N ASN A 136 -10.91 10.46 6.56
CA ASN A 136 -12.06 11.12 5.95
C ASN A 136 -13.36 10.57 6.58
N PRO A 137 -14.34 11.42 6.95
CA PRO A 137 -15.60 11.01 7.58
C PRO A 137 -16.50 10.05 6.78
N GLU A 138 -16.29 9.86 5.48
CA GLU A 138 -17.15 9.04 4.61
C GLU A 138 -16.83 7.54 4.61
N GLY A 139 -15.76 7.12 5.29
CA GLY A 139 -15.41 5.70 5.46
C GLY A 139 -13.96 5.52 5.93
N GLU A 140 -13.75 4.61 6.89
CA GLU A 140 -12.40 4.18 7.28
C GLU A 140 -11.95 3.05 6.34
N ASP A 141 -11.40 3.40 5.19
CA ASP A 141 -10.71 2.41 4.35
C ASP A 141 -9.39 2.03 5.05
N VAL A 142 -9.28 0.75 5.43
CA VAL A 142 -8.07 0.16 6.01
C VAL A 142 -7.36 -0.66 4.95
N GLY A 143 -6.05 -0.47 4.80
CA GLY A 143 -5.22 -1.38 4.03
C GLY A 143 -3.84 -1.53 4.61
N TYR A 144 -3.13 -2.52 4.10
CA TYR A 144 -1.88 -2.99 4.70
C TYR A 144 -0.75 -3.00 3.70
N ALA A 145 0.41 -2.54 4.15
CA ALA A 145 1.65 -2.58 3.40
C ALA A 145 2.77 -3.22 4.21
N VAL A 146 3.73 -3.81 3.51
CA VAL A 146 4.93 -4.39 4.12
C VAL A 146 6.12 -3.48 3.86
N LEU A 147 6.81 -3.06 4.93
CA LEU A 147 7.90 -2.09 4.88
C LEU A 147 9.17 -2.64 5.54
N ALA A 148 10.32 -2.34 4.96
CA ALA A 148 11.62 -2.60 5.55
C ALA A 148 12.43 -1.29 5.69
N PRO A 149 12.71 -0.81 6.91
CA PRO A 149 13.62 0.31 7.13
C PRO A 149 15.05 -0.08 6.79
N VAL A 150 15.78 0.81 6.11
CA VAL A 150 17.14 0.55 5.63
C VAL A 150 18.11 1.58 6.19
N GLY A 151 19.24 1.07 6.70
CA GLY A 151 20.35 1.89 7.20
C GLY A 151 20.27 2.19 8.70
N PRO A 152 20.96 3.25 9.18
CA PRO A 152 20.98 3.60 10.59
C PRO A 152 19.60 4.08 11.06
N MET A 153 19.24 3.74 12.29
CA MET A 153 17.95 4.08 12.88
C MET A 153 17.99 5.44 13.60
N PRO A 154 16.92 6.27 13.54
CA PRO A 154 15.71 6.07 12.72
C PRO A 154 16.02 6.16 11.22
N ALA A 155 15.47 5.23 10.43
CA ALA A 155 15.84 5.08 9.03
C ALA A 155 15.42 6.29 8.19
N ALA A 156 16.29 6.66 7.25
CA ALA A 156 16.02 7.68 6.22
C ALA A 156 15.74 7.07 4.84
N GLU A 157 15.77 5.74 4.73
CA GLU A 157 15.35 4.96 3.56
C GLU A 157 14.38 3.87 4.03
N LEU A 158 13.32 3.65 3.25
CA LEU A 158 12.37 2.55 3.41
C LEU A 158 12.25 1.81 2.10
N ARG A 159 12.12 0.49 2.18
CA ARG A 159 11.66 -0.34 1.07
C ARG A 159 10.19 -0.64 1.28
N LEU A 160 9.36 -0.25 0.31
CA LEU A 160 7.99 -0.74 0.22
C LEU A 160 8.03 -2.07 -0.54
N LEU A 161 7.76 -3.16 0.17
CA LEU A 161 7.89 -4.50 -0.41
C LEU A 161 6.67 -4.84 -1.23
N SER A 162 5.49 -4.54 -0.67
CA SER A 162 4.22 -4.90 -1.27
C SER A 162 3.09 -4.16 -0.54
N LEU A 163 2.05 -3.80 -1.29
CA LEU A 163 0.72 -3.67 -0.73
C LEU A 163 0.15 -5.08 -0.65
N ILE A 164 -0.34 -5.50 0.51
CA ILE A 164 -0.67 -6.90 0.74
C ILE A 164 -1.86 -7.29 -0.16
N SER A 165 -1.57 -8.00 -1.25
CA SER A 165 -2.57 -8.54 -2.16
C SER A 165 -3.05 -9.91 -1.71
N CYS A 166 -4.36 -10.13 -1.79
CA CYS A 166 -5.04 -11.38 -1.56
C CYS A 166 -4.61 -12.47 -2.55
N ASP A 167 -4.33 -12.11 -3.80
CA ASP A 167 -3.83 -13.08 -4.79
C ASP A 167 -2.48 -13.65 -4.35
N ASP A 168 -1.58 -12.80 -3.85
CA ASP A 168 -0.26 -13.20 -3.36
C ASP A 168 -0.37 -14.08 -2.11
N ILE A 169 -1.13 -13.63 -1.09
CA ILE A 169 -1.11 -14.29 0.23
C ILE A 169 -1.92 -15.59 0.26
N LEU A 170 -2.91 -15.74 -0.63
CA LEU A 170 -3.77 -16.93 -0.71
C LEU A 170 -3.26 -17.97 -1.71
N ARG A 171 -2.20 -17.65 -2.47
CA ARG A 171 -1.56 -18.57 -3.43
C ARG A 171 -1.18 -19.92 -2.81
N ASP A 172 -0.65 -19.89 -1.59
CA ASP A 172 -0.23 -21.07 -0.83
C ASP A 172 -1.35 -21.69 0.02
N GLY A 173 -2.60 -21.28 -0.21
CA GLY A 173 -3.78 -21.73 0.52
C GLY A 173 -4.26 -20.73 1.59
N PRO A 174 -5.31 -21.08 2.34
CA PRO A 174 -5.97 -20.16 3.25
C PRO A 174 -5.06 -19.70 4.41
N ILE A 175 -5.37 -18.53 4.95
CA ILE A 175 -4.79 -17.99 6.18
C ILE A 175 -5.91 -17.92 7.21
N GLU A 176 -5.67 -18.43 8.42
CA GLU A 176 -6.62 -18.31 9.52
C GLU A 176 -6.90 -16.83 9.83
N GLY A 177 -8.18 -16.47 9.88
CA GLY A 177 -8.61 -15.08 10.09
C GLY A 177 -8.52 -14.17 8.86
N VAL A 178 -8.27 -14.71 7.66
CA VAL A 178 -8.46 -14.01 6.38
C VAL A 178 -9.62 -14.62 5.61
N THR A 179 -10.62 -13.80 5.28
CA THR A 179 -11.79 -14.20 4.49
C THR A 179 -11.69 -13.64 3.08
N PRO A 180 -11.59 -14.46 2.02
CA PRO A 180 -11.61 -13.99 0.64
C PRO A 180 -13.03 -13.58 0.20
N HIS A 181 -13.10 -12.57 -0.66
CA HIS A 181 -14.32 -12.09 -1.29
C HIS A 181 -14.26 -12.33 -2.79
N TYR A 182 -15.33 -12.87 -3.35
CA TYR A 182 -15.43 -13.19 -4.76
C TYR A 182 -16.59 -12.42 -5.39
N THR A 183 -16.40 -11.99 -6.63
CA THR A 183 -17.44 -11.42 -7.47
C THR A 183 -17.68 -12.35 -8.66
N VAL A 184 -18.94 -12.49 -9.06
CA VAL A 184 -19.29 -13.28 -10.25
C VAL A 184 -19.16 -12.37 -11.46
N ARG A 185 -18.29 -12.73 -12.41
CA ARG A 185 -18.25 -12.11 -13.73
C ARG A 185 -18.92 -13.01 -14.74
N THR A 186 -19.82 -12.42 -15.51
CA THR A 186 -20.44 -13.06 -16.65
C THR A 186 -19.67 -12.68 -17.89
N ASN A 187 -18.97 -13.64 -18.50
CA ASN A 187 -18.34 -13.40 -19.79
C ASN A 187 -19.40 -13.56 -20.88
N GLU A 188 -19.97 -12.44 -21.33
CA GLU A 188 -20.65 -12.43 -22.63
C GLU A 188 -19.55 -12.45 -23.70
N GLN A 189 -19.19 -13.64 -24.18
CA GLN A 189 -18.33 -13.75 -25.35
C GLN A 189 -19.09 -13.19 -26.56
N PRO A 190 -18.63 -12.10 -27.23
CA PRO A 190 -19.18 -11.80 -28.54
C PRO A 190 -18.82 -12.97 -29.47
N ALA A 191 -19.81 -13.49 -30.19
CA ALA A 191 -19.71 -14.69 -31.03
C ALA A 191 -18.69 -14.63 -32.19
N SER A 192 -17.78 -13.66 -32.22
CA SER A 192 -16.87 -13.38 -33.34
C SER A 192 -15.48 -14.03 -33.25
N GLU A 193 -15.15 -14.80 -32.21
CA GLU A 193 -13.83 -15.49 -32.11
C GLU A 193 -13.90 -17.03 -32.00
N ILE A 194 -15.05 -17.65 -32.31
CA ILE A 194 -15.10 -19.12 -32.48
C ILE A 194 -14.76 -19.46 -33.94
N GLN A 195 -13.48 -19.73 -34.20
CA GLN A 195 -13.08 -20.47 -35.40
C GLN A 195 -13.63 -21.90 -35.29
N GLN A 196 -14.74 -22.13 -35.98
CA GLN A 196 -15.24 -23.39 -36.54
C GLN A 196 -14.73 -24.69 -35.90
N SER A 197 -15.53 -25.23 -34.97
CA SER A 197 -15.75 -26.67 -34.92
C SER A 197 -17.22 -26.94 -34.62
N ALA A 198 -17.78 -27.90 -35.36
CA ALA A 198 -19.20 -28.15 -35.51
C ALA A 198 -19.90 -28.63 -34.23
N LEU A 199 -21.20 -28.33 -34.16
CA LEU A 199 -22.21 -28.77 -33.18
C LEU A 199 -22.06 -28.15 -31.78
N ALA A 200 -22.68 -26.98 -31.55
CA ALA A 200 -22.95 -26.47 -30.22
C ALA A 200 -24.39 -25.97 -30.12
N ASP A 201 -25.23 -26.83 -29.54
CA ASP A 201 -26.43 -26.45 -28.82
C ASP A 201 -26.00 -25.76 -27.50
N SER A 202 -26.80 -24.81 -27.03
CA SER A 202 -26.64 -23.97 -25.83
C SER A 202 -25.73 -22.72 -25.90
N ASP A 203 -26.38 -21.55 -25.80
CA ASP A 203 -25.84 -20.34 -25.16
C ASP A 203 -25.40 -20.71 -23.73
N THR A 204 -24.14 -21.12 -23.56
CA THR A 204 -23.56 -21.36 -22.25
C THR A 204 -22.97 -20.06 -21.75
N ILE A 205 -23.75 -19.34 -20.94
CA ILE A 205 -23.26 -18.22 -20.15
C ILE A 205 -22.24 -18.79 -19.15
N GLU A 206 -20.94 -18.56 -19.39
CA GLU A 206 -19.90 -18.94 -18.44
C GLU A 206 -19.79 -17.87 -17.35
N THR A 207 -20.22 -18.21 -16.14
CA THR A 207 -20.01 -17.41 -14.93
C THR A 207 -18.70 -17.82 -14.28
N VAL A 208 -17.76 -16.88 -14.15
CA VAL A 208 -16.46 -17.09 -13.48
C VAL A 208 -16.44 -16.32 -12.17
N GLU A 209 -16.11 -16.99 -11.07
CA GLU A 209 -15.82 -16.34 -9.79
C GLU A 209 -14.43 -15.72 -9.84
N VAL A 210 -14.34 -14.42 -9.58
CA VAL A 210 -13.10 -13.65 -9.59
C VAL A 210 -12.88 -13.09 -8.20
N LEU A 211 -11.71 -13.34 -7.61
CA LEU A 211 -11.31 -12.75 -6.35
C LEU A 211 -11.36 -11.23 -6.47
N SER A 212 -12.05 -10.56 -5.56
CA SER A 212 -12.18 -9.10 -5.52
C SER A 212 -11.46 -8.47 -4.34
N GLY A 213 -11.05 -9.26 -3.34
CA GLY A 213 -10.32 -8.79 -2.16
C GLY A 213 -10.41 -9.79 -1.02
N CYS A 214 -9.96 -9.39 0.16
CA CYS A 214 -10.02 -10.22 1.37
C CYS A 214 -9.97 -9.37 2.62
N THR A 215 -10.57 -9.86 3.70
CA THR A 215 -10.67 -9.16 4.98
C THR A 215 -9.98 -9.94 6.07
N ALA A 216 -9.06 -9.30 6.80
CA ALA A 216 -8.46 -9.82 8.03
C ALA A 216 -9.34 -9.50 9.25
N SER A 217 -9.38 -10.43 10.20
CA SER A 217 -10.10 -10.29 11.48
C SER A 217 -9.17 -10.13 12.69
N SER A 218 -7.85 -10.25 12.52
CA SER A 218 -6.89 -10.17 13.63
C SER A 218 -5.51 -9.69 13.19
N GLN A 219 -4.73 -9.13 14.13
CA GLN A 219 -3.34 -8.74 13.87
C GLN A 219 -2.48 -9.94 13.45
N ALA A 220 -2.73 -11.13 14.02
CA ALA A 220 -1.99 -12.35 13.68
C ALA A 220 -2.21 -12.75 12.21
N ALA A 221 -3.45 -12.65 11.72
CA ALA A 221 -3.77 -12.87 10.31
C ALA A 221 -3.02 -11.89 9.39
N VAL A 222 -2.98 -10.60 9.74
CA VAL A 222 -2.24 -9.59 8.97
C VAL A 222 -0.73 -9.85 8.99
N ARG A 223 -0.15 -10.25 10.14
CA ARG A 223 1.28 -10.58 10.25
C ARG A 223 1.64 -11.80 9.39
N GLU A 224 0.80 -12.83 9.37
CA GLU A 224 0.99 -13.99 8.49
C GLU A 224 0.86 -13.61 7.01
N ALA A 225 -0.13 -12.78 6.67
CA ALA A 225 -0.28 -12.25 5.31
C ALA A 225 0.95 -11.44 4.88
N ALA A 226 1.46 -10.58 5.75
CA ALA A 226 2.67 -9.79 5.51
C ALA A 226 3.91 -10.68 5.30
N ARG A 227 4.01 -11.77 6.06
CA ARG A 227 5.09 -12.76 5.89
C ARG A 227 5.03 -13.40 4.50
N ARG A 228 3.86 -13.84 4.05
CA ARG A 228 3.68 -14.43 2.71
C ARG A 228 3.92 -13.41 1.61
N ALA A 229 3.35 -12.22 1.71
CA ALA A 229 3.55 -11.13 0.77
C ALA A 229 5.05 -10.76 0.62
N ALA A 230 5.80 -10.72 1.72
CA ALA A 230 7.24 -10.46 1.69
C ALA A 230 8.05 -11.56 1.00
N ILE A 231 7.62 -12.83 1.11
CA ILE A 231 8.26 -13.98 0.44
C ILE A 231 8.01 -13.92 -1.06
N GLU A 232 6.75 -13.73 -1.48
CA GLU A 232 6.37 -13.65 -2.89
C GLU A 232 7.05 -12.46 -3.59
N ASN A 233 7.10 -11.31 -2.92
CA ASN A 233 7.65 -10.08 -3.48
C ASN A 233 9.13 -9.87 -3.17
N ILE A 234 9.85 -10.90 -2.70
CA ILE A 234 11.28 -10.76 -2.36
C ILE A 234 12.13 -10.40 -3.59
N GLY A 235 11.71 -10.80 -4.80
CA GLY A 235 12.34 -10.40 -6.05
C GLY A 235 12.13 -8.92 -6.40
N GLU A 236 11.07 -8.30 -5.88
CA GLU A 236 10.68 -6.91 -6.15
C GLU A 236 11.23 -5.92 -5.12
N LEU A 237 11.90 -6.40 -4.06
CA LEU A 237 12.61 -5.61 -3.03
C LEU A 237 13.47 -4.46 -3.58
N ALA A 238 13.95 -4.61 -4.82
CA ALA A 238 14.79 -3.62 -5.48
C ALA A 238 14.02 -2.38 -5.98
N ASN A 239 12.71 -2.46 -6.20
CA ASN A 239 12.02 -1.56 -7.13
C ASN A 239 11.38 -0.34 -6.48
N THR A 240 10.77 -0.46 -5.29
CA THR A 240 10.10 0.68 -4.64
C THR A 240 10.85 1.16 -3.41
N ARG A 241 11.56 2.28 -3.58
CA ARG A 241 12.37 2.91 -2.53
C ARG A 241 11.75 4.23 -2.14
N LEU A 242 11.53 4.43 -0.85
CA LEU A 242 11.12 5.70 -0.30
C LEU A 242 12.32 6.30 0.41
N ILE A 243 12.68 7.54 0.08
CA ILE A 243 13.85 8.19 0.65
C ILE A 243 13.47 9.54 1.25
N ARG A 244 13.93 9.76 2.48
CA ARG A 244 13.78 11.04 3.16
C ARG A 244 14.65 12.09 2.47
N VAL A 245 14.05 13.22 2.17
CA VAL A 245 14.70 14.39 1.58
C VAL A 245 14.73 15.53 2.57
N ARG A 246 15.72 16.41 2.39
CA ARG A 246 15.79 17.70 3.08
C ARG A 246 15.38 18.76 2.05
N PRO A 247 14.14 19.28 2.10
CA PRO A 247 13.68 20.27 1.14
C PRO A 247 14.49 21.57 1.17
#